data_AF-A0A4S9N905-F1
#
_entry.id   AF-A0A4S9N905-F1
#
_cell.length_a   1.000
_cell.length_b   1.000
_cell.length_c   1.000
_cell.angle_alpha   90.00
_cell.angle_beta   90.00
_cell.angle_gamma   90.00
#
_symmetry.space_group_name_H-M   'P 1'
#
loop_
_entity.id
_entity.type
_entity.pdbx_description
1 polymer ?
#
loop_
_entity_poly.entity_id
_entity_poly.type
_entity_poly.pdbx_seq_one_letter_code
_entity_poly.pdbx_strand_id
1 'polypeptide(L)'
;MYFDIALTPSDFVSNQPPSEYCAIMSGYEVEHNIKEEKKNEAPPRRPDLSTFFTTLDLVDTSGDRHPQNAHSLPLPGDVSAAFRNLANAFSMMQGGGHGESQDGTDQLLGRMIEQLMQESENPPREVKGVSDDFLAQLDRVPKTSLKDKDCPICGNPFLDDSHPLVVQLPCHKDHLFDLECITPWLKLNPTCPLDRKELVKKRAPTPPPDEEDGEYDDMYA
;
A
#
# COMPACT_ATOMS: atom_id res chain seq x y z
N MET A 1 21.19 -55.72 -40.92
CA MET A 1 19.92 -55.76 -41.67
C MET A 1 19.00 -56.72 -40.94
N TYR A 2 17.92 -56.24 -40.34
CA TYR A 2 16.58 -56.84 -40.42
C TYR A 2 15.60 -55.83 -39.81
N PHE A 3 14.62 -55.48 -40.64
CA PHE A 3 13.53 -54.53 -40.40
C PHE A 3 12.45 -55.21 -39.56
N ASP A 4 11.78 -54.45 -38.69
CA ASP A 4 10.40 -54.76 -38.29
C ASP A 4 9.50 -53.54 -38.58
N ILE A 5 8.59 -53.75 -39.53
CA ILE A 5 7.45 -52.91 -39.89
C ILE A 5 6.22 -53.78 -39.63
N ALA A 6 5.30 -53.32 -38.78
CA ALA A 6 3.87 -53.67 -38.83
C ALA A 6 3.11 -52.65 -37.94
N LEU A 7 2.42 -51.66 -38.52
CA LEU A 7 1.04 -51.68 -39.03
C LEU A 7 0.01 -51.29 -37.95
N THR A 8 -0.70 -50.20 -38.24
CA THR A 8 -1.84 -49.59 -37.55
C THR A 8 -3.08 -50.50 -37.53
N PRO A 9 -4.09 -50.14 -36.71
CA PRO A 9 -5.42 -50.00 -37.28
C PRO A 9 -6.14 -48.70 -36.89
N SER A 10 -6.86 -48.21 -37.89
CA SER A 10 -7.80 -47.11 -37.95
C SER A 10 -9.20 -47.50 -37.43
N ASP A 11 -9.87 -46.50 -36.84
CA ASP A 11 -11.32 -46.21 -36.84
C ASP A 11 -12.34 -47.20 -36.25
N PHE A 12 -13.06 -46.78 -35.20
CA PHE A 12 -14.54 -46.87 -35.19
C PHE A 12 -15.21 -45.96 -34.12
N VAL A 13 -15.80 -44.85 -34.59
CA VAL A 13 -17.16 -44.33 -34.31
C VAL A 13 -17.61 -44.02 -32.86
N SER A 14 -17.68 -42.70 -32.60
CA SER A 14 -18.85 -41.91 -32.17
C SER A 14 -19.89 -42.51 -31.20
N ASN A 15 -20.00 -41.92 -30.01
CA ASN A 15 -21.29 -41.64 -29.36
C ASN A 15 -21.11 -40.63 -28.21
N GLN A 16 -21.33 -39.35 -28.51
CA GLN A 16 -21.48 -38.32 -27.48
C GLN A 16 -22.68 -37.43 -27.87
N PRO A 17 -23.72 -37.30 -27.02
CA PRO A 17 -24.91 -36.53 -27.36
C PRO A 17 -24.64 -35.01 -27.28
N PRO A 18 -25.36 -34.18 -28.07
CA PRO A 18 -25.12 -32.75 -28.14
C PRO A 18 -25.60 -32.03 -26.87
N SER A 19 -24.71 -31.29 -26.21
CA SER A 19 -25.04 -30.34 -25.16
C SER A 19 -25.51 -29.01 -25.77
N GLU A 20 -26.71 -28.98 -26.33
CA GLU A 20 -27.41 -27.72 -26.56
C GLU A 20 -28.22 -27.35 -25.32
N TYR A 21 -27.52 -26.90 -24.28
CA TYR A 21 -28.13 -26.00 -23.31
C TYR A 21 -27.84 -24.58 -23.77
N CYS A 22 -28.80 -24.01 -24.49
CA CYS A 22 -28.89 -22.59 -24.77
C CYS A 22 -29.01 -21.85 -23.44
N ALA A 23 -27.88 -21.41 -22.88
CA ALA A 23 -27.86 -20.42 -21.82
C ALA A 23 -28.27 -19.07 -22.45
N ILE A 24 -29.57 -18.79 -22.45
CA ILE A 24 -30.08 -17.45 -22.71
C ILE A 24 -29.65 -16.61 -21.51
N MET A 25 -28.47 -16.02 -21.59
CA MET A 25 -28.08 -14.93 -20.71
C MET A 25 -28.88 -13.71 -21.14
N SER A 26 -30.03 -13.48 -20.51
CA SER A 26 -30.62 -12.14 -20.48
C SER A 26 -29.75 -11.27 -19.57
N GLY A 27 -28.57 -10.91 -20.07
CA GLY A 27 -27.56 -10.13 -19.39
C GLY A 27 -27.82 -8.65 -19.61
N TYR A 28 -27.94 -7.92 -18.51
CA TYR A 28 -28.05 -6.45 -18.45
C TYR A 28 -27.02 -5.73 -19.34
N GLU A 29 -25.90 -6.37 -19.68
CA GLU A 29 -24.89 -5.84 -20.59
C GLU A 29 -25.41 -5.53 -22.01
N VAL A 30 -26.36 -6.34 -22.52
CA VAL A 30 -26.87 -6.23 -23.90
C VAL A 30 -27.89 -5.09 -24.03
N GLU A 31 -28.71 -4.86 -23.01
CA GLU A 31 -29.71 -3.80 -22.99
C GLU A 31 -29.11 -2.39 -22.79
N HIS A 32 -27.89 -2.31 -22.27
CA HIS A 32 -27.20 -1.04 -22.01
C HIS A 32 -26.05 -0.70 -22.99
N ASN A 33 -25.84 -1.49 -24.06
CA ASN A 33 -24.81 -1.23 -25.08
C ASN A 33 -23.42 -0.95 -24.48
N ILE A 34 -23.07 -1.68 -23.42
CA ILE A 34 -21.77 -1.58 -22.78
C ILE A 34 -20.81 -2.43 -23.61
N LYS A 35 -19.86 -1.79 -24.30
CA LYS A 35 -18.82 -2.50 -25.05
C LYS A 35 -17.86 -3.14 -24.04
N GLU A 36 -17.83 -4.47 -24.00
CA GLU A 36 -16.80 -5.20 -23.24
C GLU A 36 -15.44 -5.01 -23.91
N GLU A 37 -14.73 -3.95 -23.53
CA GLU A 37 -13.29 -3.85 -23.79
C GLU A 37 -12.58 -4.80 -22.81
N LYS A 38 -12.38 -6.06 -23.23
CA LYS A 38 -11.46 -6.98 -22.55
C LYS A 38 -10.04 -6.44 -22.68
N LYS A 39 -9.66 -5.54 -21.77
CA LYS A 39 -8.26 -5.25 -21.49
C LYS A 39 -7.67 -6.54 -20.89
N ASN A 40 -6.87 -7.26 -21.68
CA ASN A 40 -5.94 -8.26 -21.16
C ASN A 40 -4.87 -7.52 -20.34
N GLU A 41 -5.25 -7.01 -19.17
CA GLU A 41 -4.31 -6.56 -18.17
C GLU A 41 -3.78 -7.83 -17.47
N ALA A 42 -2.49 -8.09 -17.62
CA ALA A 42 -1.81 -9.08 -16.78
C ALA A 42 -2.15 -8.77 -15.31
N PRO A 43 -2.35 -9.79 -14.45
CA PRO A 43 -2.64 -9.54 -13.04
C PRO A 43 -1.58 -8.58 -12.48
N PRO A 44 -1.99 -7.48 -11.81
CA PRO A 44 -1.04 -6.53 -11.28
C PRO A 44 -0.10 -7.26 -10.32
N ARG A 45 1.21 -7.03 -10.47
CA ARG A 45 2.23 -7.58 -9.56
C ARG A 45 2.09 -7.08 -8.12
N ARG A 46 1.29 -6.02 -7.92
CA ARG A 46 1.03 -5.36 -6.65
C ARG A 46 -0.34 -5.79 -6.13
N PRO A 47 -0.46 -6.23 -4.86
CA PRO A 47 -1.75 -6.54 -4.27
C PRO A 47 -2.62 -5.29 -4.19
N ASP A 48 -3.93 -5.46 -4.43
CA ASP A 48 -4.90 -4.40 -4.22
C ASP A 48 -5.07 -4.14 -2.71
N LEU A 49 -4.84 -2.90 -2.30
CA LEU A 49 -4.91 -2.44 -0.92
C LEU A 49 -6.31 -1.86 -0.57
N SER A 50 -7.30 -2.00 -1.44
CA SER A 50 -8.68 -1.50 -1.24
C SER A 50 -9.31 -1.96 0.07
N THR A 51 -9.16 -3.25 0.42
CA THR A 51 -9.64 -3.82 1.69
C THR A 51 -8.98 -3.14 2.88
N PHE A 52 -7.67 -2.91 2.80
CA PHE A 52 -6.92 -2.20 3.83
C PHE A 52 -7.43 -0.76 3.99
N PHE A 53 -7.55 0.01 2.89
CA PHE A 53 -8.01 1.40 2.95
C PHE A 53 -9.44 1.53 3.48
N THR A 54 -10.33 0.61 3.12
CA THR A 54 -11.70 0.58 3.66
C THR A 54 -11.72 0.36 5.17
N THR A 55 -10.83 -0.52 5.67
CA THR A 55 -10.71 -0.78 7.12
C THR A 55 -10.05 0.40 7.83
N LEU A 56 -9.07 1.01 7.18
CA LEU A 56 -8.33 2.16 7.68
C LEU A 56 -9.26 3.38 7.85
N ASP A 57 -10.24 3.59 6.97
CA ASP A 57 -11.21 4.69 7.10
C ASP A 57 -12.04 4.62 8.38
N LEU A 58 -12.23 3.43 8.96
CA LEU A 58 -12.92 3.25 10.25
C LEU A 58 -12.02 3.57 11.45
N VAL A 59 -10.71 3.56 11.25
CA VAL A 59 -9.68 3.61 12.30
C VAL A 59 -8.90 4.93 12.28
N ASP A 60 -8.78 5.56 11.11
CA ASP A 60 -8.05 6.81 10.90
C ASP A 60 -8.79 7.96 11.58
N THR A 61 -8.27 8.35 12.74
CA THR A 61 -8.75 9.51 13.49
C THR A 61 -7.90 10.75 13.21
N SER A 62 -7.13 10.79 12.12
CA SER A 62 -6.29 11.96 11.78
C SER A 62 -6.97 12.93 10.80
N GLY A 63 -6.71 14.23 10.96
CA GLY A 63 -7.12 15.28 10.00
C GLY A 63 -8.63 15.40 9.81
N ASP A 64 -9.07 15.54 8.55
CA ASP A 64 -10.48 15.71 8.15
C ASP A 64 -11.36 14.48 8.43
N ARG A 65 -10.75 13.34 8.77
CA ARG A 65 -11.43 12.08 9.09
C ARG A 65 -11.72 11.93 10.59
N HIS A 66 -11.44 12.97 11.38
CA HIS A 66 -11.78 12.98 12.79
C HIS A 66 -13.29 12.77 12.98
N PRO A 67 -13.72 11.83 13.82
CA PRO A 67 -15.13 11.67 14.10
C PRO A 67 -15.69 12.95 14.73
N GLN A 68 -16.95 13.28 14.43
CA GLN A 68 -17.59 14.51 14.94
C GLN A 68 -17.62 14.56 16.47
N ASN A 69 -17.55 13.40 17.13
CA ASN A 69 -17.38 13.29 18.55
C ASN A 69 -15.88 13.23 18.89
N ALA A 70 -15.35 14.29 19.48
CA ALA A 70 -13.92 14.41 19.84
C ALA A 70 -13.37 13.32 20.80
N HIS A 71 -14.23 12.45 21.34
CA HIS A 71 -13.87 11.37 22.26
C HIS A 71 -14.22 9.97 21.74
N SER A 72 -14.74 9.83 20.52
CA SER A 72 -15.01 8.48 19.98
C SER A 72 -13.70 7.85 19.53
N LEU A 73 -13.31 6.79 20.23
CA LEU A 73 -12.18 5.94 19.86
C LEU A 73 -12.65 4.83 18.91
N PRO A 74 -11.81 4.42 17.94
CA PRO A 74 -12.13 3.29 17.09
C PRO A 74 -12.22 1.99 17.90
N LEU A 75 -13.01 1.03 17.42
CA LEU A 75 -13.13 -0.25 18.12
C LEU A 75 -11.80 -1.00 18.01
N PRO A 76 -11.33 -1.65 19.09
CA PRO A 76 -10.07 -2.40 19.05
C PRO A 76 -10.03 -3.49 17.97
N GLY A 77 -11.19 -4.07 17.63
CA GLY A 77 -11.30 -5.07 16.55
C GLY A 77 -11.01 -4.50 15.16
N ASP A 78 -11.47 -3.29 14.87
CA ASP A 78 -11.25 -2.62 13.58
C ASP A 78 -9.78 -2.22 13.44
N VAL A 79 -9.18 -1.75 14.54
CA VAL A 79 -7.75 -1.46 14.63
C VAL A 79 -6.93 -2.72 14.31
N SER A 80 -7.18 -3.83 15.02
CA SER A 80 -6.51 -5.11 14.77
C SER A 80 -6.71 -5.61 13.33
N ALA A 81 -7.89 -5.39 12.74
CA ALA A 81 -8.18 -5.76 11.36
C ALA A 81 -7.34 -4.94 10.36
N ALA A 82 -7.18 -3.64 10.58
CA ALA A 82 -6.33 -2.78 9.74
C ALA A 82 -4.86 -3.26 9.73
N PHE A 83 -4.30 -3.56 10.90
CA PHE A 83 -2.93 -4.10 11.01
C PHE A 83 -2.78 -5.46 10.31
N ARG A 84 -3.74 -6.37 10.47
CA ARG A 84 -3.74 -7.69 9.80
C ARG A 84 -3.86 -7.58 8.28
N ASN A 85 -4.72 -6.69 7.80
CA ASN A 85 -4.90 -6.47 6.37
C ASN A 85 -3.63 -5.95 5.71
N LEU A 86 -2.90 -5.05 6.38
CA LEU A 86 -1.59 -4.60 5.89
C LEU A 86 -0.54 -5.72 5.93
N ALA A 87 -0.47 -6.48 7.02
CA ALA A 87 0.45 -7.63 7.14
C ALA A 87 0.21 -8.66 6.02
N ASN A 88 -1.04 -8.97 5.71
CA ASN A 88 -1.42 -9.86 4.61
C ASN A 88 -0.95 -9.32 3.25
N ALA A 89 -1.14 -8.02 2.99
CA ALA A 89 -0.69 -7.41 1.75
C ALA A 89 0.83 -7.47 1.59
N PHE A 90 1.58 -7.26 2.67
CA PHE A 90 3.05 -7.37 2.65
C PHE A 90 3.52 -8.82 2.47
N SER A 91 2.83 -9.79 3.07
CA SER A 91 3.13 -11.21 2.88
C SER A 91 2.91 -11.66 1.43
N MET A 92 1.88 -11.14 0.76
CA MET A 92 1.63 -11.41 -0.66
C MET A 92 2.75 -10.85 -1.57
N MET A 93 3.32 -9.69 -1.21
CA MET A 93 4.45 -9.13 -1.94
C MET A 93 5.74 -9.95 -1.76
N GLN A 94 5.94 -10.54 -0.58
CA GLN A 94 7.10 -11.40 -0.29
C GLN A 94 7.09 -12.72 -1.10
N GLY A 95 5.91 -13.24 -1.44
CA GLY A 95 5.77 -14.53 -2.15
C GLY A 95 5.63 -14.43 -3.68
N GLY A 96 5.56 -13.21 -4.23
CA GLY A 96 4.97 -12.95 -5.55
C GLY A 96 5.91 -12.72 -6.74
N GLY A 97 7.22 -12.46 -6.58
CA GLY A 97 8.07 -12.28 -7.76
C GLY A 97 9.54 -11.90 -7.58
N HIS A 98 10.37 -12.54 -8.43
CA HIS A 98 11.61 -12.07 -9.07
C HIS A 98 12.98 -12.24 -8.38
N GLY A 99 13.60 -13.41 -8.59
CA GLY A 99 15.03 -13.57 -9.00
C GLY A 99 16.17 -13.13 -8.06
N GLU A 100 16.91 -14.13 -7.54
CA GLU A 100 18.34 -14.17 -7.12
C GLU A 100 18.99 -13.03 -6.28
N SER A 101 18.33 -11.93 -5.93
CA SER A 101 19.01 -10.78 -5.27
C SER A 101 18.15 -9.99 -4.28
N GLN A 102 17.27 -10.64 -3.51
CA GLN A 102 16.29 -9.95 -2.63
C GLN A 102 16.21 -10.46 -1.18
N ASP A 103 17.23 -11.19 -0.71
CA ASP A 103 17.30 -11.60 0.71
C ASP A 103 17.17 -10.40 1.67
N GLY A 104 17.69 -9.22 1.30
CA GLY A 104 17.57 -8.00 2.09
C GLY A 104 16.14 -7.42 2.16
N THR A 105 15.39 -7.44 1.06
CA THR A 105 14.02 -6.92 1.02
C THR A 105 13.06 -7.87 1.73
N ASP A 106 13.25 -9.18 1.55
CA ASP A 106 12.43 -10.20 2.20
C ASP A 106 12.64 -10.20 3.72
N GLN A 107 13.87 -9.99 4.18
CA GLN A 107 14.17 -9.80 5.59
C GLN A 107 13.52 -8.54 6.17
N LEU A 108 13.51 -7.43 5.41
CA LEU A 108 12.83 -6.20 5.84
C LEU A 108 11.32 -6.40 5.94
N LEU A 109 10.70 -6.95 4.90
CA LEU A 109 9.27 -7.25 4.86
C LEU A 109 8.88 -8.21 5.99
N GLY A 110 9.66 -9.26 6.23
CA GLY A 110 9.42 -10.19 7.34
C GLY A 110 9.39 -9.50 8.70
N ARG A 111 10.34 -8.59 8.98
CA ARG A 111 10.36 -7.80 10.21
C ARG A 111 9.17 -6.84 10.32
N MET A 112 8.75 -6.24 9.20
CA MET A 112 7.57 -5.37 9.15
C MET A 112 6.28 -6.16 9.42
N ILE A 113 6.14 -7.34 8.82
CA ILE A 113 4.98 -8.24 9.02
C ILE A 113 4.91 -8.68 10.48
N GLU A 114 6.03 -9.10 11.07
CA GLU A 114 6.08 -9.50 12.48
C GLU A 114 5.65 -8.36 13.41
N GLN A 115 6.13 -7.13 13.14
CA GLN A 115 5.71 -5.95 13.90
C GLN A 115 4.20 -5.69 13.77
N LEU A 116 3.65 -5.71 12.55
CA LEU A 116 2.21 -5.49 12.33
C LEU A 116 1.35 -6.57 12.99
N MET A 117 1.81 -7.83 12.98
CA MET A 117 1.11 -8.93 13.65
C MET A 117 1.11 -8.74 15.16
N GLN A 118 2.24 -8.34 15.76
CA GLN A 118 2.33 -8.03 17.19
C GLN A 118 1.43 -6.86 17.60
N GLU A 119 1.38 -5.81 16.77
CA GLU A 119 0.47 -4.65 16.94
C GLU A 119 -0.99 -5.07 16.78
N SER A 120 -1.29 -6.07 15.95
CA SER A 120 -2.66 -6.59 15.81
C SER A 120 -3.14 -7.37 17.03
N GLU A 121 -2.25 -8.06 17.75
CA GLU A 121 -2.56 -8.80 18.97
C GLU A 121 -2.74 -7.87 20.16
N ASN A 122 -1.99 -6.77 20.20
CA ASN A 122 -2.06 -5.75 21.22
C ASN A 122 -2.37 -4.39 20.57
N PRO A 123 -3.60 -4.16 20.09
CA PRO A 123 -3.93 -2.97 19.33
C PRO A 123 -3.73 -1.70 20.20
N PRO A 124 -3.03 -0.69 19.67
CA PRO A 124 -2.97 0.60 20.33
C PRO A 124 -4.37 1.21 20.40
N ARG A 125 -4.64 1.99 21.46
CA ARG A 125 -5.94 2.66 21.66
C ARG A 125 -6.24 3.70 20.57
N GLU A 126 -5.20 4.26 19.97
CA GLU A 126 -5.27 5.27 18.92
C GLU A 126 -4.20 4.96 17.87
N VAL A 127 -4.61 4.97 16.60
CA VAL A 127 -3.66 4.87 15.47
C VAL A 127 -3.08 6.25 15.22
N LYS A 128 -1.78 6.40 15.52
CA LYS A 128 -1.01 7.64 15.27
C LYS A 128 -0.56 7.70 13.82
N GLY A 129 -1.49 7.47 12.90
CA GLY A 129 -1.24 7.55 11.47
C GLY A 129 -0.80 8.94 11.05
N VAL A 130 0.04 8.98 10.03
CA VAL A 130 0.44 10.23 9.38
C VAL A 130 -0.73 10.73 8.50
N SER A 131 -1.05 12.03 8.57
CA SER A 131 -2.10 12.63 7.74
C SER A 131 -1.68 12.71 6.27
N ASP A 132 -2.67 12.73 5.37
CA ASP A 132 -2.43 12.80 3.92
C ASP A 132 -1.72 14.10 3.53
N ASP A 133 -1.95 15.19 4.25
CA ASP A 133 -1.24 16.46 4.04
C ASP A 133 0.27 16.33 4.25
N PHE A 134 0.68 15.56 5.27
CA PHE A 134 2.10 15.34 5.53
C PHE A 134 2.72 14.48 4.43
N LEU A 135 2.00 13.46 3.95
CA LEU A 135 2.44 12.64 2.82
C LEU A 135 2.60 13.48 1.54
N ALA A 136 1.70 14.44 1.32
CA ALA A 136 1.77 15.36 0.18
C ALA A 136 2.94 16.36 0.26
N GLN A 137 3.35 16.75 1.47
CA GLN A 137 4.47 17.65 1.73
C GLN A 137 5.85 16.98 1.64
N LEU A 138 5.92 15.65 1.50
CA LEU A 138 7.20 14.95 1.37
C LEU A 138 7.94 15.36 0.09
N ASP A 139 9.28 15.43 0.21
CA ASP A 139 10.16 15.80 -0.90
C ASP A 139 10.10 14.74 -2.02
N ARG A 140 9.71 15.18 -3.22
CA ARG A 140 9.64 14.34 -4.41
C ARG A 140 10.95 14.38 -5.18
N VAL A 141 11.52 13.22 -5.44
CA VAL A 141 12.79 13.13 -6.17
C VAL A 141 12.52 12.91 -7.66
N PRO A 142 13.08 13.74 -8.56
CA PRO A 142 12.87 13.59 -10.00
C PRO A 142 13.64 12.38 -10.55
N LYS A 143 13.07 11.73 -11.57
CA LYS A 143 13.63 10.55 -12.26
C LYS A 143 15.11 10.69 -12.65
N THR A 144 15.58 11.91 -12.92
CA THR A 144 16.97 12.20 -13.32
C THR A 144 18.00 11.90 -12.24
N SER A 145 17.62 11.94 -10.96
CA SER A 145 18.50 11.64 -9.83
C SER A 145 18.43 10.17 -9.39
N LEU A 146 17.49 9.40 -9.96
CA LEU A 146 17.23 8.00 -9.65
C LEU A 146 17.86 7.13 -10.73
N LYS A 147 19.17 6.91 -10.61
CA LYS A 147 19.87 5.88 -11.40
C LYS A 147 20.07 4.66 -10.51
N ASP A 148 19.60 3.51 -10.98
CA ASP A 148 19.84 2.18 -10.41
C ASP A 148 19.45 2.03 -8.93
N LYS A 149 18.37 2.70 -8.50
CA LYS A 149 17.78 2.50 -7.17
C LYS A 149 16.48 1.72 -7.28
N ASP A 150 16.25 0.89 -6.29
CA ASP A 150 15.09 0.03 -6.10
C ASP A 150 14.30 0.44 -4.85
N CYS A 151 13.01 0.15 -4.86
CA CYS A 151 12.17 0.35 -3.70
C CYS A 151 12.42 -0.80 -2.71
N PRO A 152 12.86 -0.52 -1.46
CA PRO A 152 13.15 -1.58 -0.49
C PRO A 152 11.91 -2.35 0.00
N ILE A 153 10.70 -1.87 -0.30
CA ILE A 153 9.43 -2.52 0.11
C ILE A 153 8.93 -3.47 -0.97
N CYS A 154 8.93 -3.07 -2.24
CA CYS A 154 8.43 -3.91 -3.33
C CYS A 154 9.55 -4.56 -4.16
N GLY A 155 10.81 -4.17 -3.92
CA GLY A 155 11.99 -4.69 -4.62
C GLY A 155 12.08 -4.29 -6.10
N ASN A 156 11.17 -3.46 -6.61
CA ASN A 156 11.16 -3.06 -8.01
C ASN A 156 12.06 -1.84 -8.24
N PRO A 157 12.76 -1.75 -9.38
CA PRO A 157 13.49 -0.56 -9.75
C PRO A 157 12.53 0.58 -10.11
N PHE A 158 12.85 1.79 -9.67
CA PHE A 158 11.98 2.96 -9.88
C PHE A 158 11.81 3.34 -11.37
N LEU A 159 12.71 2.87 -12.24
CA LEU A 159 12.68 3.21 -13.67
C LEU A 159 11.72 2.32 -14.48
N ASP A 160 11.24 1.21 -13.92
CA ASP A 160 10.32 0.29 -14.62
C ASP A 160 8.89 0.83 -14.70
N ASP A 161 8.53 1.79 -13.84
CA ASP A 161 7.20 2.39 -13.84
C ASP A 161 7.11 3.56 -14.86
N SER A 162 5.94 3.73 -15.47
CA SER A 162 5.65 4.85 -16.38
C SER A 162 5.65 6.19 -15.62
N HIS A 163 5.14 6.17 -14.38
CA HIS A 163 5.03 7.34 -13.52
C HIS A 163 5.55 7.07 -12.08
N PRO A 164 6.87 6.85 -11.89
CA PRO A 164 7.45 6.63 -10.58
C PRO A 164 7.27 7.85 -9.70
N LEU A 165 6.50 7.67 -8.63
CA LEU A 165 6.27 8.64 -7.58
C LEU A 165 7.21 8.31 -6.42
N VAL A 166 8.46 8.75 -6.52
CA VAL A 166 9.45 8.51 -5.47
C VAL A 166 9.47 9.65 -4.48
N VAL A 167 9.32 9.30 -3.21
CA VAL A 167 9.41 10.21 -2.08
C VAL A 167 10.67 9.95 -1.26
N GLN A 168 11.27 11.03 -0.77
CA GLN A 168 12.38 10.99 0.17
C GLN A 168 11.85 11.27 1.58
N LEU A 169 12.15 10.37 2.52
CA LEU A 169 11.78 10.59 3.92
C LEU A 169 12.76 11.57 4.60
N PRO A 170 12.29 12.41 5.55
CA PRO A 170 13.13 13.40 6.25
C PRO A 170 14.15 12.78 7.22
N CYS A 171 14.15 11.46 7.40
CA CYS A 171 15.04 10.77 8.33
C CYS A 171 16.46 10.57 7.77
N HIS A 172 16.60 10.26 6.47
CA HIS A 172 17.90 10.11 5.80
C HIS A 172 17.77 10.32 4.28
N LYS A 173 18.84 10.79 3.64
CA LYS A 173 18.83 11.08 2.18
C LYS A 173 18.70 9.82 1.31
N ASP A 174 19.09 8.67 1.84
CA ASP A 174 19.04 7.38 1.12
C ASP A 174 17.70 6.64 1.31
N HIS A 175 16.78 7.20 2.09
CA HIS A 175 15.47 6.62 2.36
C HIS A 175 14.48 7.03 1.28
N LEU A 176 14.56 6.32 0.16
CA LEU A 176 13.75 6.52 -1.03
C LEU A 176 12.75 5.38 -1.16
N PHE A 177 11.49 5.74 -1.35
CA PHE A 177 10.41 4.77 -1.50
C PHE A 177 9.41 5.25 -2.54
N ASP A 178 8.67 4.32 -3.13
CA ASP A 178 7.46 4.67 -3.88
C ASP A 178 6.39 5.14 -2.91
N LEU A 179 5.73 6.25 -3.26
CA LEU A 179 4.64 6.83 -2.48
C LEU A 179 3.58 5.77 -2.16
N GLU A 180 3.19 4.98 -3.14
CA GLU A 180 2.20 3.91 -2.97
C GLU A 180 2.66 2.84 -1.97
N CYS A 181 3.96 2.51 -1.92
CA CYS A 181 4.50 1.46 -1.04
C CYS A 181 4.66 1.93 0.40
N ILE A 182 5.06 3.18 0.59
CA ILE A 182 5.29 3.73 1.93
C ILE A 182 4.02 4.28 2.58
N THR A 183 3.02 4.71 1.78
CA THR A 183 1.75 5.29 2.29
C THR A 183 1.01 4.35 3.25
N PRO A 184 0.77 3.06 2.92
CA PRO A 184 0.07 2.13 3.82
C PRO A 184 0.80 1.94 5.15
N TRP A 185 2.13 1.93 5.13
CA TRP A 185 2.94 1.85 6.34
C TRP A 185 2.79 3.11 7.20
N LEU A 186 2.94 4.30 6.61
CA LEU A 186 2.87 5.57 7.33
C LEU A 186 1.48 5.89 7.89
N LYS A 187 0.42 5.37 7.26
CA LYS A 187 -0.95 5.49 7.76
C LYS A 187 -1.19 4.73 9.07
N LEU A 188 -0.44 3.66 9.35
CA LEU A 188 -0.53 2.94 10.63
C LEU A 188 0.59 3.33 11.60
N ASN A 189 1.81 3.47 11.06
CA ASN A 189 3.04 3.62 11.81
C ASN A 189 3.80 4.88 11.37
N PRO A 190 3.94 5.91 12.22
CA PRO A 190 4.63 7.17 11.86
C PRO A 190 6.16 7.05 11.86
N THR A 191 6.69 5.83 11.72
CA THR A 191 8.11 5.50 11.82
C THR A 191 8.66 5.04 10.47
N CYS A 192 9.93 5.32 10.21
CA CYS A 192 10.61 4.80 9.01
C CYS A 192 10.80 3.27 9.11
N PRO A 193 10.49 2.47 8.08
CA PRO A 193 10.68 1.01 8.12
C PRO A 193 12.15 0.57 8.22
N LEU A 194 13.09 1.42 7.77
CA LEU A 194 14.54 1.13 7.82
C LEU A 194 15.18 1.54 9.16
N ASP A 195 14.97 2.81 9.56
CA ASP A 195 15.64 3.42 10.72
C ASP A 195 14.79 3.45 12.00
N ARG A 196 13.50 3.14 11.91
CA ARG A 196 12.51 3.28 13.00
C ARG A 196 12.40 4.68 13.63
N LYS A 197 12.99 5.70 13.01
CA LYS A 197 12.87 7.11 13.43
C LYS A 197 11.46 7.62 13.13
N GLU A 198 10.86 8.30 14.11
CA GLU A 198 9.58 9.00 13.93
C GLU A 198 9.73 10.17 12.95
N LEU A 199 8.84 10.21 11.96
CA LEU A 199 8.80 11.25 10.94
C LEU A 199 8.00 12.47 11.41
N VAL A 200 6.98 12.25 12.23
CA VAL A 200 6.13 13.30 12.80
C VAL A 200 6.75 13.79 14.11
N LYS A 201 7.86 14.53 14.01
CA LYS A 201 8.23 15.41 15.12
C LYS A 201 7.17 16.51 15.15
N LYS A 202 6.21 16.45 16.08
CA LYS A 202 5.34 17.60 16.40
C LYS A 202 6.25 18.82 16.44
N ARG A 203 6.08 19.76 15.50
CA ARG A 203 6.69 21.09 15.66
C ARG A 203 6.22 21.57 17.02
N ALA A 204 7.16 21.77 17.94
CA ALA A 204 6.83 22.45 19.19
C ALA A 204 6.16 23.77 18.79
N PRO A 205 5.03 24.14 19.41
CA PRO A 205 4.51 25.49 19.21
C PRO A 205 5.66 26.44 19.54
N THR A 206 6.01 27.30 18.58
CA THR A 206 6.89 28.43 18.82
C THR A 206 6.43 29.08 20.12
N PRO A 207 7.32 29.30 21.11
CA PRO A 207 6.93 30.04 22.30
C PRO A 207 6.26 31.34 21.82
N PRO A 208 5.12 31.74 22.42
CA PRO A 208 4.50 33.00 22.06
C PRO A 208 5.57 34.09 22.13
N PRO A 209 5.63 35.00 21.14
CA PRO A 209 6.60 36.07 21.17
C PRO A 209 6.48 36.77 22.52
N ASP A 210 7.61 36.86 23.22
CA ASP A 210 7.71 37.54 24.49
C ASP A 210 7.18 38.97 24.26
N GLU A 211 6.06 39.30 24.89
CA GLU A 211 5.57 40.68 24.96
C GLU A 211 6.52 41.46 25.88
N GLU A 212 7.73 41.72 25.40
CA GLU A 212 8.66 42.68 25.97
C GLU A 212 8.17 44.09 25.57
N ASP A 213 7.93 44.90 26.59
CA ASP A 213 7.95 46.36 26.57
C ASP A 213 6.81 47.12 25.91
N GLY A 214 5.63 47.00 26.52
CA GLY A 214 4.66 48.10 26.55
C GLY A 214 5.00 49.08 27.68
N GLU A 215 6.02 49.90 27.47
CA GLU A 215 6.31 51.14 28.21
C GLU A 215 5.00 51.90 28.50
N TYR A 216 4.53 51.83 29.75
CA TYR A 216 3.41 52.63 30.24
C TYR A 216 3.89 54.08 30.39
N ASP A 217 3.96 54.79 29.27
CA ASP A 217 4.28 56.22 29.23
C ASP A 217 3.09 57.03 29.75
N ASP A 218 3.12 57.31 31.05
CA ASP A 218 2.93 58.61 31.71
C ASP A 218 1.98 59.65 31.05
N MET A 219 0.78 59.23 30.62
CA MET A 219 -0.25 60.11 30.07
C MET A 219 -1.55 60.09 30.88
N TYR A 220 -1.44 60.27 32.21
CA TYR A 220 -2.56 60.77 33.02
C TYR A 220 -2.08 61.86 33.98
N ALA A 221 -2.38 63.10 33.54
CA ALA A 221 -2.71 64.33 34.27
C ALA A 221 -2.69 64.32 35.81
#